data_AF-A0A6C0EFZ2-F1
#
_entry.id   AF-A0A6C0EFZ2-F1
#
_cell.length_a   1.000
_cell.length_b   1.000
_cell.length_c   1.000
_cell.angle_alpha   90.00
_cell.angle_beta   90.00
_cell.angle_gamma   90.00
#
_symmetry.space_group_name_H-M   'P 1'
#
loop_
_entity.id
_entity.type
_entity.pdbx_description
1 polymer ?
#
loop_
_entity_poly.entity_id
_entity_poly.type
_entity_poly.pdbx_seq_one_letter_code
_entity_poly.pdbx_strand_id
1 'polypeptide(L)'
;MDVLMNKLPMDIILQIIPYTYQLQNKNLLDDIIDFTKSKKILLELYHKYWIIDMQYHDPNEDKYWLINDIYAYANNYKPSMYGFIDKFYDIFKRNNYLKTNEDIDTYVDNLEKKDVSSRINIFLGLLTIKERNDIIVEAPILNE
;
A
#
# COMPACT_ATOMS: atom_id res chain seq x y z
N MET A 1 8.77 -30.34 -11.11
CA MET A 1 7.56 -29.58 -10.74
C MET A 1 7.76 -29.12 -9.31
N ASP A 2 7.70 -27.82 -9.05
CA ASP A 2 8.09 -27.21 -7.78
C ASP A 2 7.35 -27.79 -6.58
N VAL A 3 8.03 -27.88 -5.43
CA VAL A 3 7.47 -28.38 -4.14
C VAL A 3 6.21 -27.63 -3.73
N LEU A 4 6.05 -26.37 -4.16
CA LEU A 4 4.87 -25.54 -3.92
C LEU A 4 3.67 -25.94 -4.79
N MET A 5 3.88 -26.34 -6.05
CA MET A 5 2.79 -26.75 -6.95
C MET A 5 2.10 -28.01 -6.43
N ASN A 6 2.87 -28.94 -5.84
CA ASN A 6 2.33 -30.18 -5.28
C ASN A 6 1.45 -29.97 -4.02
N LYS A 7 1.43 -28.76 -3.44
CA LYS A 7 0.56 -28.40 -2.31
C LYS A 7 -0.79 -27.85 -2.75
N LEU A 8 -0.96 -27.52 -4.04
CA LEU A 8 -2.20 -26.99 -4.57
C LEU A 8 -3.11 -28.13 -5.05
N PRO A 9 -4.44 -27.98 -4.95
CA PRO A 9 -5.38 -28.90 -5.57
C PRO A 9 -5.15 -29.03 -7.09
N MET A 10 -5.34 -30.23 -7.64
CA MET A 10 -5.03 -30.54 -9.06
C MET A 10 -5.79 -29.65 -10.04
N ASP A 11 -7.04 -29.33 -9.75
CA ASP A 11 -7.89 -28.42 -10.51
C ASP A 11 -7.32 -26.99 -10.56
N ILE A 12 -6.74 -26.51 -9.46
CA ILE A 12 -6.05 -25.22 -9.40
C ILE A 12 -4.74 -25.28 -10.21
N ILE A 13 -3.98 -26.36 -10.08
CA ILE A 13 -2.74 -26.56 -10.86
C ILE A 13 -3.03 -26.52 -12.37
N LEU A 14 -4.07 -27.22 -12.83
CA LEU A 14 -4.46 -27.24 -14.24
C LEU A 14 -4.89 -25.86 -14.75
N GLN A 15 -5.45 -24.99 -13.89
CA GLN A 15 -5.74 -23.60 -14.23
C GLN A 15 -4.47 -22.74 -14.30
N ILE A 16 -3.45 -23.01 -13.48
CA ILE A 16 -2.20 -22.22 -13.42
C ILE A 16 -1.23 -22.59 -14.55
N ILE A 17 -1.11 -23.87 -14.90
CA ILE A 17 -0.14 -24.39 -15.90
C ILE A 17 -0.15 -23.60 -17.22
N PRO A 18 -1.30 -23.26 -17.84
CA PRO A 18 -1.31 -22.46 -19.06
C PRO A 18 -0.58 -21.12 -18.93
N TYR A 19 -0.64 -20.50 -17.76
CA TYR A 19 -0.01 -19.21 -17.47
C TYR A 19 1.48 -19.33 -17.10
N THR A 20 2.01 -20.53 -16.84
CA THR A 20 3.46 -20.71 -16.59
C THR A 20 4.28 -20.73 -17.88
N TYR A 21 3.64 -20.98 -19.03
CA TYR A 21 4.29 -20.91 -20.34
C TYR A 21 4.45 -19.48 -20.88
N GLN A 22 3.76 -18.50 -20.28
CA GLN A 22 3.94 -17.08 -20.56
C GLN A 22 4.58 -16.42 -19.35
N LEU A 23 5.86 -16.04 -19.48
CA LEU A 23 6.55 -15.32 -18.42
C LEU A 23 5.81 -14.03 -18.08
N GLN A 24 5.41 -13.89 -16.82
CA GLN A 24 4.84 -12.65 -16.31
C GLN A 24 5.87 -11.53 -16.43
N ASN A 25 5.40 -10.30 -16.60
CA ASN A 25 6.27 -9.14 -16.69
C ASN A 25 7.15 -9.05 -15.43
N LYS A 26 8.47 -9.03 -15.60
CA LYS A 26 9.41 -9.00 -14.47
C LYS A 26 9.17 -7.82 -13.54
N ASN A 27 8.87 -6.64 -14.09
CA ASN A 27 8.60 -5.45 -13.29
C ASN A 27 7.32 -5.60 -12.45
N LEU A 28 6.30 -6.28 -12.98
CA LEU A 28 5.09 -6.58 -12.22
C LEU A 28 5.37 -7.56 -11.07
N LEU A 29 6.17 -8.60 -11.32
CA LEU A 29 6.57 -9.54 -10.27
C LEU A 29 7.38 -8.85 -9.17
N ASP A 30 8.36 -8.03 -9.56
CA ASP A 30 9.18 -7.26 -8.64
C ASP A 30 8.31 -6.29 -7.80
N ASP A 31 7.31 -5.65 -8.42
CA ASP A 31 6.36 -4.77 -7.73
C ASP A 31 5.46 -5.52 -6.73
N ILE A 32 4.94 -6.70 -7.07
CA ILE A 32 4.12 -7.53 -6.15
C ILE A 32 4.94 -7.99 -4.94
N ILE A 33 6.19 -8.41 -5.18
CA ILE A 33 7.12 -8.80 -4.12
C ILE A 33 7.39 -7.60 -3.20
N ASP A 34 7.71 -6.45 -3.79
CA ASP A 34 7.98 -5.23 -3.05
C ASP A 34 6.76 -4.75 -2.26
N PHE A 35 5.56 -4.74 -2.84
CA PHE A 35 4.33 -4.41 -2.14
C PHE A 35 4.14 -5.26 -0.87
N THR A 36 4.31 -6.58 -1.01
CA THR A 36 4.14 -7.51 0.12
C THR A 36 5.16 -7.27 1.21
N LYS A 37 6.43 -7.04 0.82
CA LYS A 37 7.54 -6.77 1.75
C LYS A 37 7.36 -5.42 2.44
N SER A 38 7.14 -4.35 1.67
CA SER A 38 7.00 -2.97 2.15
C SER A 38 5.81 -2.82 3.09
N LYS A 39 4.66 -3.42 2.76
CA LYS A 39 3.50 -3.46 3.66
C LYS A 39 3.84 -4.11 4.99
N LYS A 40 4.51 -5.27 4.98
CA LYS A 40 4.90 -5.97 6.19
C LYS A 40 5.83 -5.12 7.05
N ILE A 41 6.87 -4.55 6.43
CA ILE A 41 7.84 -3.67 7.12
C ILE A 41 7.12 -2.48 7.76
N LEU A 42 6.31 -1.73 7.01
CA LEU A 42 5.62 -0.56 7.55
C LEU A 42 4.70 -0.90 8.72
N LEU A 43 3.92 -1.98 8.63
CA LEU A 43 3.07 -2.41 9.74
C LEU A 43 3.90 -2.80 10.97
N GLU A 44 5.01 -3.52 10.80
CA GLU A 44 5.89 -3.89 11.92
C GLU A 44 6.57 -2.68 12.57
N LEU A 45 7.04 -1.71 11.77
CA LEU A 45 7.69 -0.49 12.27
C LEU A 45 6.72 0.37 13.08
N TYR A 46 5.53 0.64 12.55
CA TYR A 46 4.53 1.45 13.24
C TYR A 46 3.96 0.74 14.47
N HIS A 47 3.75 -0.58 14.39
CA HIS A 47 3.30 -1.36 15.53
C HIS A 47 4.32 -1.31 16.67
N LYS A 48 5.61 -1.51 16.35
CA LYS A 48 6.67 -1.43 17.33
C LYS A 48 6.71 -0.05 17.99
N TYR A 49 6.73 1.01 17.20
CA TYR A 49 6.86 2.36 17.75
C TYR A 49 5.63 2.78 18.56
N TRP A 50 4.42 2.69 17.99
CA TRP A 50 3.23 3.24 18.62
C TRP A 50 2.64 2.34 19.72
N ILE A 51 2.63 1.02 19.50
CA ILE A 51 1.99 0.09 20.44
C ILE A 51 2.99 -0.42 21.49
N ILE A 52 4.22 -0.75 21.10
CA ILE A 52 5.21 -1.31 22.04
C ILE A 52 5.97 -0.20 22.77
N ASP A 53 6.59 0.72 22.03
CA ASP A 53 7.50 1.72 22.62
C ASP A 53 6.72 2.87 23.29
N MET A 54 5.68 3.40 22.62
CA MET A 54 4.83 4.48 23.14
C MET A 54 3.64 4.01 24.00
N GLN A 55 3.40 2.69 24.08
CA GLN A 55 2.35 2.08 24.90
C GLN A 55 0.93 2.63 24.65
N TYR A 56 0.60 3.02 23.41
CA TYR A 56 -0.77 3.40 23.08
C TYR A 56 -1.73 2.22 23.28
N HIS A 57 -2.90 2.53 23.83
CA HIS A 57 -3.87 1.50 24.25
C HIS A 57 -4.84 1.07 23.14
N ASP A 58 -4.98 1.86 22.06
CA ASP A 58 -5.81 1.48 20.92
C ASP A 58 -5.02 0.54 19.98
N PRO A 59 -5.50 -0.69 19.74
CA PRO A 59 -4.80 -1.69 18.93
C PRO A 59 -4.74 -1.39 17.42
N ASN A 60 -5.36 -0.31 16.94
CA ASN A 60 -5.24 0.14 15.54
C ASN A 60 -4.60 1.52 15.40
N GLU A 61 -4.12 2.11 16.50
CA GLU A 61 -3.49 3.44 16.50
C GLU A 61 -2.29 3.47 15.54
N ASP A 62 -1.47 2.42 15.55
CA ASP A 62 -0.35 2.21 14.63
C ASP A 62 -0.75 2.35 13.15
N LYS A 63 -1.89 1.77 12.78
CA LYS A 63 -2.42 1.84 11.42
C LYS A 63 -2.97 3.22 11.08
N TYR A 64 -3.60 3.90 12.06
CA TYR A 64 -4.09 5.27 11.86
C TYR A 64 -2.93 6.25 11.66
N TRP A 65 -1.84 6.12 12.42
CA TRP A 65 -0.62 6.87 12.17
C TRP A 65 -0.02 6.57 10.80
N LEU A 66 0.09 5.28 10.45
CA LEU A 66 0.62 4.89 9.15
C LEU A 66 -0.18 5.47 7.98
N ILE A 67 -1.51 5.37 8.01
CA ILE A 67 -2.32 5.92 6.91
C ILE A 67 -2.19 7.45 6.85
N ASN A 68 -2.13 8.14 7.98
CA ASN A 68 -1.96 9.59 8.03
C ASN A 68 -0.63 10.02 7.39
N ASP A 69 0.46 9.31 7.68
CA ASP A 69 1.77 9.60 7.09
C ASP A 69 1.82 9.27 5.59
N ILE A 70 1.12 8.22 5.16
CA ILE A 70 0.93 7.94 3.73
C ILE A 70 0.14 9.07 3.04
N TYR A 71 -0.93 9.57 3.65
CA TYR A 71 -1.68 10.73 3.13
C TYR A 71 -0.81 11.98 3.07
N ALA A 72 -0.02 12.23 4.13
CA ALA A 72 0.91 13.35 4.17
C ALA A 72 1.94 13.25 3.05
N TYR A 73 2.58 12.09 2.89
CA TYR A 73 3.53 11.83 1.80
C TYR A 73 2.90 12.06 0.42
N ALA A 74 1.69 11.52 0.19
CA ALA A 74 0.97 11.67 -1.08
C ALA A 74 0.60 13.14 -1.37
N ASN A 75 0.29 13.92 -0.32
CA ASN A 75 -0.04 15.33 -0.43
C ASN A 75 1.17 16.28 -0.25
N ASN A 76 2.40 15.75 -0.32
CA ASN A 76 3.64 16.51 -0.09
C ASN A 76 3.63 17.33 1.20
N TYR A 77 3.15 16.71 2.28
CA TYR A 77 3.01 17.23 3.64
C TYR A 77 2.18 18.52 3.75
N LYS A 78 1.35 18.83 2.74
CA LYS A 78 0.38 19.90 2.84
C LYS A 78 -0.87 19.40 3.57
N PRO A 79 -1.47 20.22 4.46
CA PRO A 79 -2.70 19.85 5.14
C PRO A 79 -3.83 19.55 4.13
N SER A 80 -4.45 18.37 4.24
CA SER A 80 -5.55 17.95 3.36
C SER A 80 -6.81 18.83 3.49
N MET A 81 -6.94 19.58 4.59
CA MET A 81 -8.03 20.55 4.77
C MET A 81 -8.04 21.68 3.73
N TYR A 82 -6.92 21.90 3.03
CA TYR A 82 -6.82 22.84 1.91
C TYR A 82 -6.97 22.17 0.55
N GLY A 83 -7.37 20.90 0.52
CA GLY A 83 -7.46 20.07 -0.68
C GLY A 83 -6.20 19.27 -0.97
N PHE A 84 -6.27 18.49 -2.05
CA PHE A 84 -5.19 17.66 -2.54
C PHE A 84 -4.38 18.36 -3.63
N ILE A 85 -3.09 18.06 -3.72
CA ILE A 85 -2.20 18.56 -4.78
C ILE A 85 -2.11 17.61 -5.96
N ASP A 86 -1.52 18.08 -7.07
CA ASP A 86 -1.33 17.28 -8.29
C ASP A 86 -0.65 15.93 -8.03
N LYS A 87 0.39 15.87 -7.18
CA LYS A 87 1.06 14.61 -6.80
C LYS A 87 0.06 13.56 -6.28
N PHE A 88 -0.89 13.96 -5.46
CA PHE A 88 -1.90 13.08 -4.90
C PHE A 88 -2.80 12.52 -6.01
N TYR A 89 -3.30 13.40 -6.89
CA TYR A 89 -4.10 12.99 -8.04
C TYR A 89 -3.32 12.08 -9.00
N ASP A 90 -2.04 12.36 -9.24
CA ASP A 90 -1.18 11.57 -10.11
C ASP A 90 -0.95 10.15 -9.56
N ILE A 91 -0.90 9.98 -8.23
CA ILE A 91 -0.88 8.65 -7.60
C ILE A 91 -2.18 7.90 -7.91
N PHE A 92 -3.35 8.53 -7.71
CA PHE A 92 -4.64 7.88 -7.96
C PHE A 92 -4.93 7.62 -9.44
N LYS A 93 -4.42 8.44 -10.36
CA LYS A 93 -4.53 8.25 -11.82
C LYS A 93 -3.80 7.01 -12.34
N ARG A 94 -2.95 6.39 -11.53
CA ARG A 94 -2.37 5.07 -11.84
C ARG A 94 -3.43 3.97 -11.85
N ASN A 95 -4.56 4.19 -11.17
CA ASN A 95 -5.74 3.36 -11.31
C ASN A 95 -6.40 3.64 -12.67
N ASN A 96 -6.48 2.61 -13.52
CA ASN A 96 -7.06 2.73 -14.85
C ASN A 96 -8.53 3.16 -14.87
N TYR A 97 -9.25 3.08 -13.75
CA TYR A 97 -10.65 3.47 -13.62
C TYR A 97 -10.86 4.91 -13.14
N LEU A 98 -9.80 5.59 -12.66
CA LEU A 98 -9.88 6.96 -12.17
C LEU A 98 -9.21 7.91 -13.16
N LYS A 99 -10.00 8.72 -13.88
CA LYS A 99 -9.50 9.55 -14.98
C LYS A 99 -9.53 11.03 -14.66
N THR A 100 -10.56 11.50 -13.99
CA THR A 100 -10.72 12.90 -13.61
C THR A 100 -10.42 13.12 -12.14
N ASN A 101 -10.09 14.36 -11.76
CA ASN A 101 -9.92 14.69 -10.34
C ASN A 101 -11.24 14.52 -9.56
N GLU A 102 -12.40 14.77 -10.19
CA GLU A 102 -13.72 14.56 -9.59
C GLU A 102 -14.01 13.08 -9.29
N ASP A 103 -13.61 12.17 -10.18
CA ASP A 103 -13.70 10.72 -9.92
C ASP A 103 -12.83 10.33 -8.70
N ILE A 104 -11.66 10.94 -8.59
CA ILE A 104 -10.70 10.68 -7.51
C ILE A 104 -11.24 11.23 -6.19
N ASP A 105 -11.75 12.46 -6.17
CA ASP A 105 -12.36 13.07 -4.97
C ASP A 105 -13.51 12.19 -4.48
N THR A 106 -14.41 11.77 -5.39
CA THR A 106 -15.52 10.85 -5.08
C THR A 106 -15.01 9.49 -4.57
N TYR A 107 -13.94 8.97 -5.15
CA TYR A 107 -13.33 7.71 -4.72
C TYR A 107 -12.74 7.83 -3.31
N VAL A 108 -12.00 8.90 -3.03
CA VAL A 108 -11.36 9.16 -1.73
C VAL A 108 -12.41 9.37 -0.63
N ASP A 109 -13.48 10.11 -0.90
CA ASP A 109 -14.60 10.28 0.04
C ASP A 109 -15.25 8.95 0.43
N ASN A 110 -15.28 7.99 -0.50
CA ASN A 110 -15.78 6.64 -0.22
C ASN A 110 -14.72 5.74 0.42
N LEU A 111 -13.44 6.00 0.16
CA LEU A 111 -12.31 5.30 0.76
C LEU A 111 -12.20 5.60 2.26
N GLU A 112 -12.49 6.84 2.69
CA GLU A 112 -12.52 7.24 4.11
C GLU A 112 -13.52 6.43 4.96
N LYS A 113 -14.56 5.87 4.32
CA LYS A 113 -15.56 5.03 4.98
C LYS A 113 -15.12 3.57 5.15
N LYS A 114 -13.98 3.18 4.57
CA LYS A 114 -13.42 1.82 4.67
C LYS A 114 -12.54 1.68 5.91
N ASP A 115 -12.30 0.44 6.32
CA ASP A 115 -11.38 0.16 7.40
C ASP A 115 -9.95 0.62 7.05
N VAL A 116 -9.19 0.99 8.07
CA VAL A 116 -7.83 1.54 7.91
C VAL A 116 -6.89 0.59 7.16
N SER A 117 -7.06 -0.73 7.31
CA SER A 117 -6.20 -1.70 6.63
C SER A 117 -6.47 -1.72 5.13
N SER A 118 -7.73 -1.65 4.72
CA SER A 118 -8.12 -1.49 3.32
C SER A 118 -7.57 -0.20 2.72
N ARG A 119 -7.63 0.91 3.46
CA ARG A 119 -7.08 2.21 3.03
C ARG A 119 -5.58 2.11 2.77
N ILE A 120 -4.81 1.56 3.73
CA ILE A 120 -3.37 1.33 3.58
C ILE A 120 -3.08 0.46 2.35
N ASN A 121 -3.82 -0.64 2.17
CA ASN A 121 -3.60 -1.54 1.03
C ASN A 121 -3.79 -0.84 -0.31
N ILE A 122 -4.82 0.00 -0.44
CA ILE A 122 -5.12 0.73 -1.66
C ILE A 122 -3.99 1.72 -1.95
N PHE A 123 -3.57 2.52 -0.97
CA PHE A 123 -2.45 3.45 -1.18
C PHE A 123 -1.16 2.72 -1.54
N LEU A 124 -0.74 1.71 -0.76
CA LEU A 124 0.50 0.98 -1.04
C LEU A 124 0.48 0.30 -2.41
N GLY A 125 -0.70 -0.13 -2.88
CA GLY A 125 -0.89 -0.70 -4.21
C GLY A 125 -0.83 0.32 -5.35
N LEU A 126 -1.10 1.60 -5.08
CA LEU A 126 -0.96 2.69 -6.06
C LEU A 126 0.44 3.28 -6.09
N LEU A 127 1.19 3.21 -4.98
CA LEU A 127 2.56 3.70 -4.90
C LEU A 127 3.52 2.84 -5.73
N THR A 128 4.56 3.47 -6.26
CA THR A 128 5.68 2.79 -6.89
C THR A 128 6.62 2.20 -5.84
N ILE A 129 7.49 1.26 -6.25
CA ILE A 129 8.57 0.74 -5.41
C ILE A 129 9.39 1.87 -4.77
N LYS A 130 9.71 2.92 -5.54
CA LYS A 130 10.47 4.05 -5.02
C LYS A 130 9.72 4.76 -3.89
N GLU A 131 8.46 5.13 -4.12
CA GLU A 131 7.67 5.85 -3.12
C GLU A 131 7.40 5.03 -1.87
N ARG A 132 7.22 3.70 -1.99
CA ARG A 132 7.12 2.82 -0.82
C ARG A 132 8.41 2.83 0.00
N ASN A 133 9.56 2.81 -0.66
CA ASN A 133 10.86 2.92 0.01
C ASN A 133 11.07 4.29 0.65
N ASP A 134 10.66 5.38 -0.01
CA ASP A 134 10.74 6.74 0.55
C ASP A 134 9.97 6.81 1.88
N ILE A 135 8.74 6.27 1.94
CA ILE A 135 7.95 6.21 3.19
C ILE A 135 8.59 5.33 4.26
N ILE A 136 9.22 4.20 3.89
CA ILE A 136 9.92 3.34 4.85
C ILE A 136 11.10 4.07 5.49
N VAL A 137 11.83 4.89 4.70
CA VAL A 137 12.95 5.69 5.20
C VAL A 137 12.46 6.84 6.09
N GLU A 138 11.33 7.45 5.76
CA GLU A 138 10.75 8.55 6.54
C GLU A 138 9.94 8.09 7.76
N ALA A 139 9.68 6.78 7.88
CA ALA A 139 8.95 6.19 9.00
C ALA A 139 9.60 6.57 10.35
N PRO A 140 8.83 6.59 11.47
CA PRO A 140 9.19 7.23 12.76
C PRO A 140 10.47 6.78 13.49
N ILE A 141 11.42 6.11 12.85
CA ILE A 141 12.56 5.44 13.45
C ILE A 141 13.92 6.09 13.08
N LEU A 142 13.94 7.21 12.34
CA LEU A 142 15.22 7.81 11.88
C LEU A 142 15.47 9.28 12.23
N ASN A 143 14.63 9.93 13.04
CA ASN A 143 14.79 11.35 13.41
C ASN A 143 14.90 11.58 14.93
N GLU A 144 15.52 10.65 15.67
CA GLU A 144 16.12 10.94 16.99
C GLU A 144 17.64 10.94 16.90
#